data_AF-A0A8J3RX62-F1
#
_entry.id   AF-A0A8J3RX62-F1
#
_cell.length_a   1.000
_cell.length_b   1.000
_cell.length_c   1.000
_cell.angle_alpha   90.00
_cell.angle_beta   90.00
_cell.angle_gamma   90.00
#
_symmetry.space_group_name_H-M   'P 1'
#
loop_
_entity.id
_entity.type
_entity.pdbx_description
1 polymer ?
#
loop_
_entity_poly.entity_id
_entity_poly.type
_entity_poly.pdbx_seq_one_letter_code
_entity_poly.pdbx_strand_id
1 'polypeptide(L)'
;MLPRRLLLVLTMSLLAATGCGSGEPEGADTPQETLTRLTAFITDDEGEEACNLMSAAAQELFARGNEMSTCEQAVNLFHGKITDRDAYRQMVPTGLKTEGDEAEVSGYCGKGWTHPDGADPSEDPNSLGTLTLRKTENGWLIQDYVSSREYSSCGG
;
A
#
# COMPACT_ATOMS: atom_id res chain seq x y z
N MET A 1 -29.64 48.05 43.07
CA MET A 1 -29.98 48.45 41.69
C MET A 1 -28.75 48.12 40.81
N LEU A 2 -28.92 47.23 39.83
CA LEU A 2 -27.89 46.53 39.02
C LEU A 2 -27.22 47.44 37.96
N PRO A 3 -25.97 47.18 37.47
CA PRO A 3 -25.73 46.12 36.47
C PRO A 3 -24.41 45.32 36.67
N ARG A 4 -24.43 43.98 36.52
CA ARG A 4 -24.45 43.21 35.26
C ARG A 4 -23.11 43.28 34.51
N ARG A 5 -22.09 42.60 35.04
CA ARG A 5 -20.93 42.15 34.25
C ARG A 5 -21.20 40.71 33.82
N LEU A 6 -21.68 40.57 32.59
CA LEU A 6 -21.82 39.30 31.89
C LEU A 6 -20.41 38.83 31.50
N LEU A 7 -19.88 37.80 32.15
CA LEU A 7 -18.75 37.04 31.63
C LEU A 7 -19.33 35.98 30.69
N LEU A 8 -19.10 36.18 29.39
CA LEU A 8 -19.44 35.23 28.35
C LEU A 8 -18.31 34.20 28.31
N VAL A 9 -18.47 33.09 29.04
CA VAL A 9 -17.58 31.94 28.94
C VAL A 9 -17.99 31.16 27.70
N LEU A 10 -17.29 31.40 26.59
CA LEU A 10 -17.31 30.52 25.43
C LEU A 10 -16.58 29.23 25.79
N THR A 11 -17.29 28.27 26.37
CA THR A 11 -16.87 26.88 26.37
C THR A 11 -17.02 26.35 24.95
N MET A 12 -15.97 26.44 24.15
CA MET A 12 -15.82 25.62 22.95
C MET A 12 -15.67 24.17 23.41
N SER A 13 -16.77 23.43 23.40
CA SER A 13 -16.75 21.98 23.45
C SER A 13 -16.14 21.46 22.16
N LEU A 14 -14.85 21.12 22.17
CA LEU A 14 -14.27 20.28 21.13
C LEU A 14 -14.87 18.88 21.27
N LEU A 15 -15.85 18.55 20.42
CA LEU A 15 -16.14 17.17 20.07
C LEU A 15 -15.03 16.69 19.12
N ALA A 16 -14.06 15.93 19.63
CA ALA A 16 -13.28 15.03 18.79
C ALA A 16 -14.02 13.69 18.79
N ALA A 17 -14.59 13.34 17.63
CA ALA A 17 -15.36 12.15 17.41
C ALA A 17 -14.56 10.89 17.80
N THR A 18 -15.09 10.13 18.75
CA THR A 18 -14.78 8.72 18.92
C THR A 18 -15.24 7.96 17.68
N GLY A 19 -14.29 7.63 16.82
CA GLY A 19 -14.42 6.67 15.73
C GLY A 19 -13.18 5.79 15.65
N CYS A 20 -12.65 5.34 16.80
CA CYS A 20 -11.59 4.34 16.87
C CYS A 20 -12.16 2.97 16.50
N GLY A 21 -12.49 2.78 15.23
CA GLY A 21 -12.53 1.45 14.62
C GLY A 21 -11.09 1.05 14.33
N SER A 22 -10.30 0.79 15.37
CA SER A 22 -8.95 0.21 15.25
C SER A 22 -9.07 -1.28 14.95
N GLY A 23 -9.75 -1.63 13.86
CA GLY A 23 -9.58 -2.95 13.27
C GLY A 23 -8.17 -2.96 12.69
N GLU A 24 -7.30 -3.83 13.21
CA GLU A 24 -6.04 -4.07 12.52
C GLU A 24 -6.33 -4.52 11.09
N PRO A 25 -5.52 -4.09 10.10
CA PRO A 25 -5.68 -4.53 8.73
C PRO A 25 -5.68 -6.06 8.64
N GLU A 26 -6.69 -6.63 7.98
CA GLU A 26 -6.75 -8.08 7.72
C GLU A 26 -5.90 -8.41 6.49
N GLY A 27 -4.83 -9.16 6.72
CA GLY A 27 -3.98 -9.72 5.67
C GLY A 27 -4.58 -10.96 5.03
N ALA A 28 -3.94 -11.46 3.98
CA ALA A 28 -4.32 -12.74 3.39
C ALA A 28 -3.63 -13.93 4.09
N ASP A 29 -4.08 -15.15 3.82
CA ASP A 29 -3.51 -16.37 4.42
C ASP A 29 -2.06 -16.63 3.95
N THR A 30 -1.69 -16.09 2.79
CA THR A 30 -0.36 -16.25 2.19
C THR A 30 0.22 -14.90 1.71
N PRO A 31 1.56 -14.78 1.64
CA PRO A 31 2.18 -13.57 1.12
C PRO A 31 1.87 -13.37 -0.37
N GLN A 32 1.79 -14.46 -1.14
CA GLN A 32 1.42 -14.41 -2.55
C GLN A 32 0.00 -13.85 -2.75
N GLU A 33 -0.97 -14.32 -1.96
CA GLU A 33 -2.35 -13.82 -2.04
C GLU A 33 -2.43 -12.34 -1.65
N THR A 34 -1.68 -11.90 -0.63
CA THR A 34 -1.61 -10.48 -0.23
C THR A 34 -1.13 -9.61 -1.39
N LEU A 35 -0.07 -10.05 -2.08
CA LEU A 35 0.47 -9.34 -3.24
C LEU A 35 -0.49 -9.34 -4.43
N THR A 36 -1.14 -10.48 -4.73
CA THR A 36 -2.16 -10.55 -5.79
C THR A 36 -3.38 -9.66 -5.49
N ARG A 37 -3.80 -9.56 -4.22
CA ARG A 37 -4.87 -8.63 -3.81
C ARG A 37 -4.42 -7.18 -3.99
N LEU A 38 -3.18 -6.84 -3.64
CA LEU A 38 -2.64 -5.50 -3.83
C LEU A 38 -2.72 -5.06 -5.30
N THR A 39 -2.24 -5.89 -6.24
CA THR A 39 -2.29 -5.53 -7.66
C THR A 39 -3.72 -5.45 -8.19
N ALA A 40 -4.63 -6.30 -7.71
CA ALA A 40 -6.05 -6.21 -8.03
C ALA A 40 -6.66 -4.88 -7.54
N PHE A 41 -6.46 -4.51 -6.27
CA PHE A 41 -6.97 -3.27 -5.69
C PHE A 41 -6.42 -2.02 -6.39
N ILE A 42 -5.12 -2.01 -6.73
CA ILE A 42 -4.53 -0.93 -7.54
C ILE A 42 -5.20 -0.85 -8.92
N THR A 43 -5.50 -2.00 -9.55
CA THR A 43 -6.15 -2.01 -10.87
C THR A 43 -7.58 -1.52 -10.82
N ASP A 44 -8.24 -1.71 -9.68
CA ASP A 44 -9.68 -1.49 -9.51
C ASP A 44 -10.00 -0.11 -8.92
N ASP A 45 -8.97 0.71 -8.68
CA ASP A 45 -9.06 2.04 -8.01
C ASP A 45 -9.55 1.94 -6.56
N GLU A 46 -9.31 0.78 -5.93
CA GLU A 46 -9.67 0.47 -4.54
C GLU A 46 -8.51 0.87 -3.61
N GLY A 47 -8.24 2.17 -3.56
CA GLY A 47 -7.08 2.73 -2.86
C GLY A 47 -7.07 2.46 -1.35
N GLU A 48 -8.22 2.50 -0.70
CA GLU A 48 -8.36 2.23 0.73
C GLU A 48 -8.06 0.75 1.03
N GLU A 49 -8.62 -0.16 0.23
CA GLU A 49 -8.44 -1.60 0.31
C GLU A 49 -6.98 -2.00 0.05
N ALA A 50 -6.32 -1.37 -0.93
CA ALA A 50 -4.89 -1.56 -1.18
C ALA A 50 -4.04 -1.14 0.02
N CYS A 51 -4.34 0.03 0.61
CA CYS A 51 -3.61 0.52 1.78
C CYS A 51 -3.87 -0.32 3.03
N ASN A 52 -5.04 -0.95 3.15
CA ASN A 52 -5.35 -1.90 4.22
C ASN A 52 -4.57 -3.21 4.12
N LEU A 53 -3.81 -3.48 3.05
CA LEU A 53 -2.85 -4.59 3.02
C LEU A 53 -1.49 -4.21 3.63
N MET A 54 -1.32 -2.95 4.02
CA MET A 54 -0.08 -2.39 4.55
C MET A 54 -0.25 -2.02 6.02
N SER A 55 0.81 -2.19 6.82
CA SER A 55 0.89 -1.58 8.14
C SER A 55 0.91 -0.05 8.02
N ALA A 56 0.50 0.67 9.07
CA ALA A 56 0.52 2.13 9.07
C ALA A 56 1.92 2.70 8.75
N ALA A 57 2.98 2.06 9.24
CA ALA A 57 4.36 2.43 8.90
C ALA A 57 4.65 2.22 7.41
N ALA A 58 4.27 1.06 6.85
CA ALA A 58 4.45 0.78 5.43
C ALA A 58 3.66 1.74 4.53
N GLN A 59 2.44 2.15 4.93
CA GLN A 59 1.66 3.17 4.22
C GLN A 59 2.40 4.51 4.12
N GLU A 60 3.01 4.97 5.23
CA GLU A 60 3.80 6.20 5.25
C GLU A 60 5.05 6.09 4.36
N LEU A 61 5.72 4.94 4.38
CA LEU A 61 6.88 4.67 3.50
C LEU A 61 6.46 4.66 2.03
N PHE A 62 5.35 3.99 1.71
CA PHE A 62 4.80 3.88 0.36
C PHE A 62 4.42 5.25 -0.21
N ALA A 63 3.71 6.06 0.57
CA ALA A 63 3.37 7.42 0.19
C ALA A 63 4.64 8.26 -0.06
N ARG A 64 5.56 8.28 0.90
CA ARG A 64 6.78 9.10 0.83
C ARG A 64 7.70 8.70 -0.32
N GLY A 65 7.95 7.40 -0.52
CA GLY A 65 8.83 6.92 -1.59
C GLY A 65 8.25 7.09 -3.00
N ASN A 66 6.95 7.42 -3.10
CA ASN A 66 6.29 7.82 -4.35
C ASN A 66 5.98 9.32 -4.44
N GLU A 67 6.50 10.14 -3.52
CA GLU A 67 6.27 11.60 -3.47
C GLU A 67 4.79 11.99 -3.34
N MET A 68 4.03 11.17 -2.62
CA MET A 68 2.61 11.40 -2.35
C MET A 68 2.38 11.72 -0.87
N SER A 69 1.26 12.40 -0.59
CA SER A 69 0.92 12.79 0.80
C SER A 69 0.26 11.66 1.58
N THR A 70 -0.42 10.73 0.90
CA THR A 70 -1.12 9.60 1.51
C THR A 70 -0.89 8.33 0.69
N CYS A 71 -1.15 7.17 1.31
CA CYS A 71 -1.01 5.88 0.65
C CYS A 71 -1.99 5.77 -0.54
N GLU A 72 -3.22 6.24 -0.41
CA GLU A 72 -4.24 6.18 -1.46
C GLU A 72 -3.81 7.04 -2.67
N GLN A 73 -3.19 8.21 -2.44
CA GLN A 73 -2.63 9.01 -3.54
C GLN A 73 -1.51 8.27 -4.28
N ALA A 74 -0.69 7.49 -3.58
CA ALA A 74 0.33 6.64 -4.20
C ALA A 74 -0.30 5.47 -4.97
N VAL A 75 -1.34 4.83 -4.43
CA VAL A 75 -2.10 3.80 -5.17
C VAL A 75 -2.70 4.39 -6.44
N ASN A 76 -3.34 5.55 -6.35
CA ASN A 76 -3.95 6.24 -7.49
C ASN A 76 -2.92 6.66 -8.55
N LEU A 77 -1.68 6.98 -8.14
CA LEU A 77 -0.56 7.21 -9.06
C LEU A 77 -0.29 5.96 -9.92
N PHE A 78 -0.26 4.77 -9.31
CA PHE A 78 -0.06 3.53 -10.05
C PHE A 78 -1.29 3.19 -10.90
N HIS A 79 -2.50 3.30 -10.34
CA HIS A 79 -3.75 3.09 -11.07
C HIS A 79 -3.79 3.91 -12.37
N GLY A 80 -3.44 5.20 -12.29
CA GLY A 80 -3.44 6.12 -13.44
C GLY A 80 -2.41 5.80 -14.53
N LYS A 81 -1.42 4.94 -14.25
CA LYS A 81 -0.41 4.50 -15.22
C LYS A 81 -0.76 3.18 -15.90
N ILE A 82 -1.70 2.40 -15.33
CA ILE A 82 -2.11 1.12 -15.90
C ILE A 82 -2.96 1.37 -17.14
N THR A 83 -2.40 1.09 -18.32
CA THR A 83 -3.15 1.20 -19.60
C THR A 83 -3.76 -0.12 -20.05
N ASP A 84 -3.23 -1.26 -19.60
CA ASP A 84 -3.79 -2.59 -19.80
C ASP A 84 -4.12 -3.25 -18.46
N ARG A 85 -5.37 -3.09 -18.02
CA ARG A 85 -5.86 -3.59 -16.73
C ARG A 85 -5.96 -5.12 -16.70
N ASP A 86 -6.34 -5.72 -17.82
CA ASP A 86 -6.53 -7.17 -17.90
C ASP A 86 -5.18 -7.89 -17.82
N ALA A 87 -4.14 -7.36 -18.48
CA ALA A 87 -2.78 -7.88 -18.34
C ALA A 87 -2.25 -7.65 -16.91
N TYR A 88 -2.46 -6.47 -16.34
CA TYR A 88 -1.95 -6.15 -14.99
C TYR A 88 -2.55 -7.07 -13.91
N ARG A 89 -3.86 -7.36 -13.96
CA ARG A 89 -4.52 -8.29 -13.02
C ARG A 89 -4.00 -9.73 -13.08
N GLN A 90 -3.45 -10.13 -14.23
CA GLN A 90 -2.93 -11.48 -14.43
C GLN A 90 -1.48 -11.63 -13.96
N MET A 91 -0.81 -10.54 -13.58
CA MET A 91 0.57 -10.57 -13.10
C MET A 91 0.67 -11.36 -11.79
N VAL A 92 1.65 -12.26 -11.71
CA VAL A 92 1.93 -13.08 -10.52
C VAL A 92 3.30 -12.73 -9.93
N PRO A 93 3.45 -12.71 -8.58
CA PRO A 93 4.71 -12.39 -7.94
C PRO A 93 5.66 -13.60 -7.99
N THR A 94 6.54 -13.67 -8.99
CA THR A 94 7.52 -14.77 -9.14
C THR A 94 8.82 -14.53 -8.41
N GLY A 95 9.13 -13.28 -8.07
CA GLY A 95 10.32 -12.91 -7.31
C GLY A 95 10.16 -13.06 -5.79
N LEU A 96 9.04 -13.66 -5.34
CA LEU A 96 8.71 -13.80 -3.93
C LEU A 96 9.67 -14.78 -3.23
N LYS A 97 10.41 -14.27 -2.26
CA LYS A 97 11.26 -15.07 -1.36
C LYS A 97 10.58 -15.12 0.00
N THR A 98 10.41 -16.31 0.56
CA THR A 98 9.80 -16.49 1.88
C THR A 98 10.77 -17.22 2.81
N GLU A 99 11.00 -16.66 4.00
CA GLU A 99 11.82 -17.25 5.05
C GLU A 99 11.10 -17.13 6.40
N GLY A 100 10.60 -18.26 6.91
CA GLY A 100 9.81 -18.29 8.14
C GLY A 100 8.55 -17.43 8.04
N ASP A 101 8.47 -16.41 8.89
CA ASP A 101 7.34 -15.47 8.98
C ASP A 101 7.59 -14.16 8.22
N GLU A 102 8.61 -14.11 7.36
CA GLU A 102 8.92 -12.96 6.50
C GLU A 102 8.89 -13.37 5.02
N ALA A 103 8.47 -12.45 4.16
CA ALA A 103 8.54 -12.61 2.72
C ALA A 103 8.92 -11.28 2.05
N GLU A 104 9.62 -11.35 0.93
CA GLU A 104 10.06 -10.19 0.16
C GLU A 104 9.76 -10.43 -1.32
N VAL A 105 9.16 -9.45 -1.98
CA VAL A 105 9.16 -9.37 -3.44
C VAL A 105 9.84 -8.07 -3.85
N SER A 106 10.79 -8.19 -4.78
CA SER A 106 11.46 -7.03 -5.35
C SER A 106 11.09 -6.90 -6.82
N GLY A 107 10.42 -5.81 -7.16
CA GLY A 107 10.17 -5.40 -8.54
C GLY A 107 11.44 -5.01 -9.31
N TYR A 108 12.58 -4.99 -8.62
CA TYR A 108 13.84 -4.58 -9.20
C TYR A 108 14.29 -5.47 -10.37
N CYS A 109 14.80 -4.84 -11.43
CA CYS A 109 15.27 -5.47 -12.67
C CYS A 109 14.24 -6.37 -13.38
N GLY A 110 12.94 -6.10 -13.21
CA GLY A 110 11.88 -6.81 -13.93
C GLY A 110 11.70 -8.27 -13.47
N LYS A 111 12.08 -8.60 -12.23
CA LYS A 111 12.05 -10.00 -11.72
C LYS A 111 11.09 -10.25 -10.57
N GLY A 112 10.35 -9.24 -10.11
CA GLY A 112 9.37 -9.39 -9.03
C GLY A 112 8.10 -10.05 -9.52
N TRP A 113 7.68 -9.72 -10.74
CA TRP A 113 6.39 -10.08 -11.31
C TRP A 113 6.51 -10.56 -12.74
N THR A 114 5.67 -11.51 -13.13
CA THR A 114 5.57 -11.98 -14.51
C THR A 114 4.12 -12.18 -14.92
N HIS A 115 3.83 -11.93 -16.20
CA HIS A 115 2.58 -12.34 -16.81
C HIS A 115 2.65 -13.85 -17.18
N PRO A 116 1.57 -14.63 -17.00
CA PRO A 116 1.56 -16.06 -17.35
C PRO A 116 1.91 -16.34 -18.81
N ASP A 117 1.45 -15.48 -19.72
CA ASP A 117 1.73 -15.58 -21.16
C ASP A 117 3.02 -14.87 -21.61
N GLY A 118 3.79 -14.31 -20.67
CA GLY A 118 5.01 -13.55 -20.97
C GLY A 118 4.77 -12.18 -21.63
N ALA A 119 3.54 -11.68 -21.60
CA ALA A 119 3.22 -10.31 -21.99
C ALA A 119 3.86 -9.31 -21.01
N ASP A 120 4.32 -8.17 -21.53
CA ASP A 120 4.84 -7.06 -20.73
C ASP A 120 3.76 -5.97 -20.68
N PRO A 121 3.10 -5.75 -19.54
CA PRO A 121 2.09 -4.71 -19.43
C PRO A 121 2.72 -3.32 -19.56
N SER A 122 1.96 -2.35 -20.05
CA SER A 122 2.43 -0.96 -20.24
C SER A 122 2.99 -0.29 -18.99
N GLU A 123 2.50 -0.73 -17.82
CA GLU A 123 3.02 -0.41 -16.50
C GLU A 123 3.10 -1.75 -15.78
N ASP A 124 4.29 -2.10 -15.32
CA ASP A 124 4.57 -3.40 -14.72
C ASP A 124 4.56 -3.26 -13.19
N PRO A 125 3.90 -4.16 -12.42
CA PRO A 125 4.00 -4.20 -10.96
C PRO A 125 5.43 -4.20 -10.42
N ASN A 126 6.43 -4.51 -11.24
CA ASN A 126 7.84 -4.28 -10.93
C ASN A 126 8.17 -2.80 -10.57
N SER A 127 7.36 -1.83 -11.00
CA SER A 127 7.50 -0.41 -10.61
C SER A 127 7.07 -0.12 -9.17
N LEU A 128 6.34 -1.05 -8.52
CA LEU A 128 5.97 -1.01 -7.10
C LEU A 128 7.17 -1.14 -6.15
N GLY A 129 8.40 -1.25 -6.64
CA GLY A 129 9.60 -1.31 -5.78
C GLY A 129 9.74 -2.65 -5.04
N THR A 130 10.35 -2.61 -3.86
CA THR A 130 10.50 -3.77 -2.98
C THR A 130 9.49 -3.70 -1.86
N LEU A 131 8.74 -4.78 -1.68
CA LEU A 131 7.74 -4.95 -0.64
C LEU A 131 8.18 -6.08 0.30
N THR A 132 8.27 -5.78 1.59
CA THR A 132 8.53 -6.79 2.62
C THR A 132 7.25 -7.05 3.39
N LEU A 133 6.86 -8.31 3.45
CA LEU A 133 5.69 -8.79 4.16
C LEU A 133 6.11 -9.55 5.41
N ARG A 134 5.28 -9.49 6.45
CA ARG A 134 5.40 -10.38 7.60
C ARG A 134 4.08 -11.03 7.92
N LYS A 135 4.17 -12.25 8.43
CA LYS A 135 3.04 -12.96 9.02
C LYS A 135 2.68 -12.33 10.36
N THR A 136 1.41 -12.00 10.53
CA THR A 136 0.82 -11.48 11.77
C THR A 136 -0.30 -12.41 12.23
N GLU A 137 -0.91 -12.10 13.38
CA GLU A 137 -2.11 -12.81 13.84
C GLU A 137 -3.31 -12.61 12.90
N ASN A 138 -3.33 -11.51 12.14
CA ASN A 138 -4.39 -11.14 11.19
C ASN A 138 -4.05 -11.51 9.73
N GLY A 139 -3.04 -12.36 9.50
CA GLY A 139 -2.58 -12.75 8.17
C GLY A 139 -1.28 -12.07 7.74
N TRP A 140 -0.93 -12.20 6.45
CA TRP A 140 0.26 -11.58 5.87
C TRP A 140 -0.02 -10.13 5.51
N LEU A 141 0.84 -9.22 5.98
CA LEU A 141 0.74 -7.78 5.74
C LEU A 141 2.05 -7.24 5.22
N ILE A 142 1.98 -6.21 4.38
CA ILE A 142 3.14 -5.45 3.93
C ILE A 142 3.60 -4.57 5.10
N GLN A 143 4.82 -4.79 5.57
CA GLN A 143 5.41 -4.15 6.73
C GLN A 143 6.48 -3.12 6.39
N ASP A 144 7.10 -3.24 5.21
CA ASP A 144 8.13 -2.32 4.74
C ASP A 144 8.01 -2.10 3.24
N TYR A 145 8.55 -0.97 2.79
CA TYR A 145 8.55 -0.55 1.40
C TYR A 145 9.82 0.23 1.06
N VAL A 146 10.43 -0.14 -0.08
CA VAL A 146 11.53 0.59 -0.70
C VAL A 146 11.16 0.93 -2.14
N SER A 147 11.24 2.21 -2.49
CA SER A 147 10.86 2.67 -3.84
C SER A 147 11.80 2.14 -4.92
N SER A 148 11.23 1.80 -6.08
CA SER A 148 12.01 1.42 -7.27
C SER A 148 12.98 2.51 -7.70
N ARG A 149 12.70 3.79 -7.37
CA ARG A 149 13.56 4.94 -7.66
C ARG A 149 14.88 4.92 -6.89
N GLU A 150 14.90 4.30 -5.71
CA GLU A 150 16.09 4.26 -4.86
C GLU A 150 17.16 3.30 -5.40
N TYR A 151 16.78 2.36 -6.27
CA TYR A 151 17.70 1.45 -6.93
C TYR A 151 17.98 1.90 -8.36
N SER A 152 19.03 2.72 -8.53
CA SER A 152 19.35 3.38 -9.81
C SER A 152 20.20 2.54 -10.79
N SER A 153 20.52 1.26 -10.52
CA SER A 153 21.42 0.51 -11.42
C SER A 153 21.29 -1.01 -11.35
N CYS A 154 20.46 -1.58 -12.23
CA CYS A 154 20.55 -3.00 -12.57
C CYS A 154 21.89 -3.21 -13.28
N GLY A 155 22.92 -3.63 -12.55
CA GLY A 155 24.25 -3.88 -13.09
C GLY A 155 24.18 -4.85 -14.27
N GLY A 156 24.71 -4.41 -15.41
CA GLY A 156 25.01 -5.28 -16.56
C GLY A 156 26.39 -5.90 -16.46
#